data_AF-E3NFS9-F1
#
_entry.id   AF-E3NFS9-F1
#
_cell.length_a   1.000
_cell.length_b   1.000
_cell.length_c   1.000
_cell.angle_alpha   90.00
_cell.angle_beta   90.00
_cell.angle_gamma   90.00
#
_symmetry.space_group_name_H-M   'P 1'
#
loop_
_entity.id
_entity.type
_entity.pdbx_description
1 polymer ?
#
loop_
_entity_poly.entity_id
_entity_poly.type
_entity_poly.pdbx_seq_one_letter_code
_entity_poly.pdbx_strand_id
1 'polypeptide(L)'
;MRSLTIILLLATISLTSALEAENPQGQVIQGEDYTFVLEDPSVSGLRRIGTEGSQGAEYWYFCERAKGEKKKQCGAWVDEKGTKIKGATLKVTLKGKNAVLLKVLKKDEGVYFTVFEKEPIPSYVDLNVFP
;
A
#
# COMPACT_ATOMS: atom_id res chain seq x y z
N MET A 1 -52.82 -5.34 -16.02
CA MET A 1 -51.76 -5.79 -15.08
C MET A 1 -50.63 -6.46 -15.86
N ARG A 2 -49.72 -5.70 -16.46
CA ARG A 2 -48.57 -6.25 -17.24
C ARG A 2 -47.32 -5.35 -17.23
N SER A 3 -47.32 -4.28 -16.44
CA SER A 3 -46.30 -3.22 -16.48
C SER A 3 -45.47 -3.09 -15.19
N LEU A 4 -45.78 -3.84 -14.13
CA LEU A 4 -45.07 -3.75 -12.85
C LEU A 4 -43.88 -4.74 -12.75
N THR A 5 -43.87 -5.80 -13.55
CA THR A 5 -42.85 -6.85 -13.46
C THR A 5 -41.52 -6.46 -14.13
N ILE A 6 -41.52 -5.53 -15.08
CA ILE A 6 -40.32 -5.12 -15.84
C ILE A 6 -39.45 -4.15 -15.02
N ILE A 7 -40.06 -3.30 -14.20
CA ILE A 7 -39.35 -2.31 -13.38
C ILE A 7 -38.56 -3.00 -12.25
N LEU A 8 -39.08 -4.11 -11.72
CA LEU A 8 -38.41 -4.85 -10.65
C LEU A 8 -37.15 -5.59 -11.13
N LEU A 9 -37.09 -5.98 -12.42
CA LEU A 9 -35.95 -6.69 -12.98
C LEU A 9 -34.76 -5.77 -13.32
N LEU A 10 -35.00 -4.49 -13.64
CA LEU A 10 -33.91 -3.53 -13.86
C LEU A 10 -33.29 -3.04 -12.55
N ALA A 11 -34.06 -3.01 -11.45
CA ALA A 11 -33.54 -2.63 -10.14
C ALA A 11 -32.53 -3.65 -9.57
N THR A 12 -32.66 -4.93 -9.92
CA THR A 12 -31.74 -5.97 -9.41
C THR A 12 -30.40 -6.02 -10.15
N ILE A 13 -30.35 -5.58 -11.42
CA ILE A 13 -29.11 -5.55 -12.21
C ILE A 13 -28.19 -4.38 -11.81
N SER A 14 -28.78 -3.28 -11.32
CA SER A 14 -28.01 -2.11 -10.87
C SER A 14 -27.36 -2.28 -9.48
N LEU A 15 -27.75 -3.29 -8.70
CA LEU A 15 -27.14 -3.56 -7.39
C LEU A 15 -25.91 -4.49 -7.44
N THR A 16 -25.71 -5.25 -8.52
CA THR A 16 -24.58 -6.19 -8.60
C THR A 16 -23.29 -5.60 -9.14
N SER A 17 -23.32 -4.41 -9.77
CA SER A 17 -22.12 -3.74 -10.28
C SER A 17 -21.39 -2.85 -9.24
N ALA A 18 -21.91 -2.77 -8.01
CA ALA A 18 -21.34 -1.93 -6.95
C ALA A 18 -20.44 -2.69 -5.95
N LEU A 19 -20.19 -3.99 -6.16
CA LEU A 19 -19.48 -4.84 -5.19
C LEU A 19 -18.28 -5.60 -5.78
N GLU A 20 -17.58 -5.01 -6.74
CA GLU A 20 -16.21 -5.40 -7.05
C GLU A 20 -15.32 -4.21 -6.72
N ALA A 21 -15.05 -4.02 -5.43
CA ALA A 21 -13.90 -3.24 -5.02
C ALA A 21 -12.68 -4.06 -5.45
N GLU A 22 -12.25 -3.90 -6.71
CA GLU A 22 -10.98 -4.44 -7.19
C GLU A 22 -9.91 -3.99 -6.21
N ASN A 23 -9.17 -4.94 -5.61
CA ASN A 23 -7.98 -4.61 -4.84
C ASN A 23 -7.12 -3.69 -5.73
N PRO A 24 -6.73 -2.48 -5.30
CA PRO A 24 -5.89 -1.61 -6.10
C PRO A 24 -4.59 -2.36 -6.45
N GLN A 25 -4.43 -2.72 -7.72
CA GLN A 25 -3.25 -3.40 -8.22
C GLN A 25 -2.24 -2.36 -8.70
N GLY A 26 -1.03 -2.41 -8.14
CA GLY A 26 0.13 -1.71 -8.66
C GLY A 26 0.91 -2.62 -9.60
N GLN A 27 1.27 -2.11 -10.78
CA GLN A 27 2.14 -2.81 -11.72
C GLN A 27 3.37 -1.95 -11.99
N VAL A 28 4.55 -2.57 -11.97
CA VAL A 28 5.82 -1.90 -12.25
C VAL A 28 6.77 -2.85 -12.96
N ILE A 29 7.57 -2.32 -13.89
CA ILE A 29 8.66 -3.08 -14.52
C ILE A 29 9.86 -3.10 -13.57
N GLN A 30 10.54 -4.24 -13.46
CA GLN A 30 11.67 -4.40 -12.59
C GLN A 30 12.76 -3.34 -12.86
N GLY A 31 13.21 -2.68 -11.79
CA GLY A 31 14.22 -1.64 -11.84
C GLY A 31 13.64 -0.22 -12.01
N GLU A 32 12.35 -0.08 -12.29
CA GLU A 32 11.66 1.21 -12.33
C GLU A 32 11.18 1.65 -10.94
N ASP A 33 10.86 2.95 -10.83
CA ASP A 33 10.27 3.51 -9.63
C ASP A 33 8.75 3.27 -9.63
N TYR A 34 8.19 2.86 -8.50
CA TYR A 34 6.75 2.79 -8.31
C TYR A 34 6.25 3.95 -7.44
N THR A 35 5.17 4.60 -7.85
CA THR A 35 4.57 5.70 -7.09
C THR A 35 3.29 5.26 -6.42
N PHE A 36 3.28 5.27 -5.09
CA PHE A 36 2.08 5.10 -4.28
C PHE A 36 1.58 6.46 -3.78
N VAL A 37 0.38 6.86 -4.19
CA VAL A 37 -0.26 8.11 -3.74
C VAL A 37 -0.74 7.98 -2.30
N LEU A 38 -0.30 8.90 -1.45
CA LEU A 38 -0.73 9.05 -0.07
C LEU A 38 -1.86 10.09 -0.02
N GLU A 39 -3.10 9.62 -0.05
CA GLU A 39 -4.27 10.51 -0.03
C GLU A 39 -4.37 11.32 1.27
N ASP A 40 -3.92 10.74 2.39
CA ASP A 40 -3.90 11.40 3.68
C ASP A 40 -2.50 11.96 4.00
N PRO A 41 -2.35 13.28 4.26
CA PRO A 41 -1.06 13.88 4.59
C PRO A 41 -0.49 13.45 5.95
N SER A 42 -1.32 12.86 6.83
CA SER A 42 -0.92 12.35 8.15
C SER A 42 -0.26 10.96 8.11
N VAL A 43 -0.23 10.30 6.94
CA VAL A 43 0.51 9.05 6.74
C VAL A 43 1.97 9.27 7.11
N SER A 44 2.46 8.50 8.07
CA SER A 44 3.82 8.57 8.59
C SER A 44 4.77 7.52 8.02
N GLY A 45 4.24 6.52 7.30
CA GLY A 45 5.05 5.49 6.69
C GLY A 45 4.26 4.50 5.84
N LEU A 46 4.94 3.42 5.44
CA LEU A 46 4.37 2.26 4.77
C LEU A 46 4.63 1.00 5.58
N ARG A 47 3.71 0.05 5.50
CA ARG A 47 3.85 -1.33 5.98
C ARG A 47 3.78 -2.25 4.77
N ARG A 48 4.64 -3.25 4.69
CA ARG A 48 4.65 -4.25 3.62
C ARG A 48 4.48 -5.66 4.18
N ILE A 49 3.71 -6.47 3.47
CA ILE A 49 3.68 -7.94 3.62
C ILE A 49 4.15 -8.52 2.30
N GLY A 50 5.35 -9.11 2.27
CA GLY A 50 5.93 -9.68 1.04
C GLY A 50 5.30 -11.03 0.66
N THR A 51 5.35 -11.38 -0.62
CA THR A 51 4.76 -12.60 -1.19
C THR A 51 5.51 -13.90 -0.89
N GLU A 52 6.85 -13.86 -0.74
CA GLU A 52 7.66 -15.05 -0.44
C GLU A 52 8.81 -14.74 0.55
N GLY A 53 9.00 -15.60 1.55
CA GLY A 53 10.15 -15.55 2.48
C GLY A 53 10.17 -14.38 3.47
N SER A 54 9.15 -13.52 3.49
CA SER A 54 9.07 -12.39 4.42
C SER A 54 8.82 -12.88 5.86
N GLN A 55 9.68 -12.47 6.80
CA GLN A 55 9.61 -12.89 8.21
C GLN A 55 8.54 -12.14 9.01
N GLY A 56 7.43 -11.76 8.37
CA GLY A 56 6.38 -10.91 8.95
C GLY A 56 6.30 -9.53 8.32
N ALA A 57 5.55 -8.63 8.98
CA ALA A 57 5.32 -7.29 8.47
C ALA A 57 6.58 -6.41 8.59
N GLU A 58 6.86 -5.67 7.53
CA GLU A 58 8.00 -4.76 7.44
C GLU A 58 7.50 -3.32 7.40
N TYR A 59 8.21 -2.39 8.03
CA TYR A 59 7.78 -0.99 8.17
C TYR A 59 8.84 -0.04 7.67
N TRP A 60 8.43 0.96 6.88
CA TRP A 60 9.24 2.10 6.48
C TRP A 60 8.60 3.39 6.99
N TYR A 61 9.30 4.17 7.79
CA TYR A 61 8.79 5.46 8.26
C TYR A 61 9.44 6.63 7.50
N PHE A 62 8.63 7.60 7.10
CA PHE A 62 9.10 8.84 6.47
C PHE A 62 9.71 9.74 7.53
N CYS A 63 11.01 10.04 7.42
CA CYS A 63 11.71 10.80 8.44
C CYS A 63 11.08 12.18 8.65
N GLU A 64 10.51 12.81 7.63
CA GLU A 64 9.89 14.13 7.70
C GLU A 64 8.56 14.11 8.48
N ARG A 65 7.88 12.96 8.57
CA ARG A 65 6.53 12.83 9.16
C ARG A 65 6.49 12.01 10.45
N ALA A 66 7.41 11.08 10.62
CA ALA A 66 7.46 10.18 11.77
C ALA A 66 7.77 10.93 13.08
N LYS A 67 7.23 10.45 14.18
CA LYS A 67 7.40 11.01 15.54
C LYS A 67 7.84 9.94 16.54
N GLY A 68 8.33 10.36 17.70
CA GLY A 68 8.67 9.46 18.81
C GLY A 68 9.65 8.35 18.43
N GLU A 69 9.36 7.11 18.81
CA GLU A 69 10.21 5.94 18.49
C GLU A 69 10.29 5.67 16.98
N LYS A 70 9.21 5.87 16.23
CA LYS A 70 9.19 5.68 14.76
C LYS A 70 10.17 6.62 14.06
N LYS A 71 10.36 7.84 14.59
CA LYS A 71 11.35 8.79 14.06
C LYS A 71 12.78 8.23 14.15
N LYS A 72 13.11 7.45 15.19
CA LYS A 72 14.43 6.81 15.33
C LYS A 72 14.62 5.64 14.35
N GLN A 73 13.53 5.09 13.84
CA GLN A 73 13.48 3.94 12.92
C GLN A 73 13.33 4.36 11.45
N CYS A 74 13.19 5.65 11.17
CA CYS A 74 12.89 6.15 9.84
C CYS A 74 14.02 5.94 8.82
N GLY A 75 13.67 5.93 7.53
CA GLY A 75 14.64 5.80 6.43
C GLY A 75 15.26 4.41 6.28
N ALA A 76 14.73 3.40 6.99
CA ALA A 76 15.09 2.00 6.85
C ALA A 76 13.84 1.13 7.02
N TRP A 77 13.87 -0.06 6.44
CA TRP A 77 12.88 -1.10 6.74
C TRP A 77 13.19 -1.74 8.10
N VAL A 78 12.19 -1.79 8.95
CA VAL A 78 12.26 -2.41 10.29
C VAL A 78 11.17 -3.46 10.47
N ASP A 79 11.41 -4.43 11.34
CA ASP A 79 10.39 -5.38 11.78
C ASP A 79 9.42 -4.76 12.80
N GLU A 80 8.44 -5.53 13.26
CA GLU A 80 7.46 -5.10 14.28
C GLU A 80 8.09 -4.66 15.61
N LYS A 81 9.31 -5.11 15.90
CA LYS A 81 10.07 -4.72 17.11
C LYS A 81 10.91 -3.46 16.87
N GLY A 82 10.91 -2.91 15.67
CA GLY A 82 11.73 -1.76 15.28
C GLY A 82 13.17 -2.11 14.93
N THR A 83 13.49 -3.40 14.74
CA THR A 83 14.82 -3.86 14.36
C THR A 83 15.01 -3.73 12.85
N LYS A 84 16.12 -3.13 12.42
CA LYS A 84 16.43 -3.02 10.98
C LYS A 84 16.55 -4.41 10.34
N ILE A 85 15.85 -4.59 9.22
CA ILE A 85 15.84 -5.85 8.47
C ILE A 85 17.10 -5.93 7.61
N LYS A 86 17.91 -6.97 7.83
CA LYS A 86 19.12 -7.21 7.03
C LYS A 86 18.72 -7.64 5.61
N GLY A 87 19.30 -7.00 4.59
CA GLY A 87 19.05 -7.33 3.18
C GLY A 87 17.84 -6.63 2.56
N ALA A 88 17.08 -5.85 3.33
CA ALA A 88 16.09 -4.93 2.78
C ALA A 88 16.80 -3.79 2.04
N THR A 89 16.60 -3.70 0.72
CA THR A 89 17.30 -2.74 -0.16
C THR A 89 16.38 -1.70 -0.77
N LEU A 90 15.07 -1.94 -0.78
CA LEU A 90 14.10 -1.01 -1.32
C LEU A 90 14.14 0.30 -0.54
N LYS A 91 14.33 1.41 -1.25
CA LYS A 91 14.28 2.75 -0.65
C LYS A 91 12.97 3.41 -0.99
N VAL A 92 12.39 4.12 -0.03
CA VAL A 92 11.16 4.89 -0.25
C VAL A 92 11.43 6.37 0.01
N THR A 93 11.12 7.21 -0.98
CA THR A 93 11.25 8.66 -0.87
C THR A 93 9.88 9.31 -0.82
N LEU A 94 9.70 10.27 0.08
CA LEU A 94 8.50 11.08 0.11
C LEU A 94 8.65 12.29 -0.83
N LYS A 95 7.76 12.40 -1.83
CA LYS A 95 7.70 13.54 -2.76
C LYS A 95 6.29 14.14 -2.75
N GLY A 96 6.09 15.22 -1.98
CA GLY A 96 4.77 15.82 -1.82
C GLY A 96 3.78 14.83 -1.20
N LYS A 97 2.75 14.44 -1.96
CA LYS A 97 1.76 13.42 -1.57
C LYS A 97 2.10 11.99 -2.03
N ASN A 98 3.30 11.75 -2.54
CA ASN A 98 3.67 10.46 -3.11
C ASN A 98 4.75 9.76 -2.29
N ALA A 99 4.56 8.47 -2.00
CA ALA A 99 5.62 7.57 -1.61
C ALA A 99 6.20 6.91 -2.86
N VAL A 100 7.45 7.23 -3.18
CA VAL A 100 8.14 6.71 -4.36
C VAL A 100 9.07 5.58 -3.92
N LEU A 101 8.70 4.35 -4.27
CA LEU A 101 9.48 3.14 -4.09
C LEU A 101 10.51 3.09 -5.22
N LEU A 102 11.79 3.29 -4.90
CA LEU A 102 12.84 3.46 -5.90
C LEU A 102 13.36 2.12 -6.40
N LYS A 103 13.47 1.96 -7.74
CA LYS A 103 14.06 0.79 -8.40
C LYS A 103 13.55 -0.55 -7.85
N VAL A 104 12.24 -0.75 -7.93
CA VAL A 104 11.56 -1.92 -7.38
C VAL A 104 12.07 -3.20 -8.02
N LEU A 105 12.37 -4.22 -7.21
CA LEU A 105 12.80 -5.53 -7.70
C LEU A 105 11.73 -6.60 -7.43
N LYS A 106 11.83 -7.77 -8.09
CA LYS A 106 10.87 -8.87 -7.88
C LYS A 106 10.67 -9.26 -6.41
N LYS A 107 11.74 -9.23 -5.62
CA LYS A 107 11.68 -9.51 -4.17
C LYS A 107 10.90 -8.48 -3.34
N ASP A 108 10.55 -7.36 -3.95
CA ASP A 108 9.80 -6.28 -3.31
C ASP A 108 8.30 -6.35 -3.56
N GLU A 109 7.83 -7.37 -4.26
CA GLU A 109 6.41 -7.70 -4.39
C GLU A 109 5.75 -7.92 -3.05
N GLY A 110 4.47 -7.57 -2.99
CA GLY A 110 3.67 -7.71 -1.78
C GLY A 110 2.63 -6.62 -1.65
N VAL A 111 1.90 -6.72 -0.56
CA VAL A 111 0.84 -5.76 -0.24
C VAL A 111 1.41 -4.67 0.64
N TYR A 112 1.30 -3.43 0.18
CA TYR A 112 1.72 -2.23 0.89
C TYR A 112 0.52 -1.54 1.49
N PHE A 113 0.64 -1.09 2.73
CA PHE A 113 -0.39 -0.39 3.48
C PHE A 113 0.16 0.93 4.00
N THR A 114 -0.67 1.96 4.10
CA THR A 114 -0.31 3.19 4.79
C THR A 114 -0.20 2.96 6.30
N VAL A 115 0.79 3.60 6.92
CA VAL A 115 0.98 3.63 8.39
C VAL A 115 0.80 5.05 8.89
N PHE A 116 0.12 5.20 10.03
CA PHE A 116 -0.19 6.50 10.61
C PHE A 116 0.40 6.67 12.02
N GLU A 117 0.50 7.92 12.49
CA GLU A 117 0.86 8.20 13.89
C GLU A 117 -0.31 8.03 14.85
N LYS A 118 -1.52 8.33 14.40
CA LYS A 118 -2.80 8.20 15.11
C LYS A 118 -3.81 7.68 14.10
N GLU A 119 -4.77 6.84 14.51
CA GLU A 119 -5.64 6.09 13.59
C GLU A 119 -6.26 6.92 12.44
N PRO A 120 -6.14 6.43 11.19
CA PRO A 120 -7.29 6.36 10.29
C PRO A 120 -7.24 5.15 9.31
N ILE A 121 -8.19 5.15 8.36
CA ILE A 121 -8.49 4.08 7.39
C ILE A 121 -7.26 3.79 6.51
N PRO A 122 -6.72 2.56 6.52
CA PRO A 122 -5.57 2.21 5.70
C PRO A 122 -5.94 2.17 4.22
N SER A 123 -5.20 2.90 3.38
CA SER A 123 -5.12 2.58 1.95
C SER A 123 -4.05 1.51 1.74
N TYR A 124 -4.25 0.68 0.72
CA TYR A 124 -3.28 -0.35 0.35
C TYR A 124 -3.10 -0.44 -1.15
N VAL A 125 -2.06 -1.15 -1.57
CA VAL A 125 -1.83 -1.55 -2.96
C VAL A 125 -1.17 -2.93 -2.97
N ASP A 126 -1.63 -3.80 -3.86
CA ASP A 126 -0.95 -5.05 -4.17
C ASP A 126 0.04 -4.83 -5.32
N LEU A 127 1.34 -4.80 -5.00
CA LEU A 127 2.39 -4.44 -5.95
C LEU A 127 2.94 -5.69 -6.64
N ASN A 128 2.74 -5.75 -7.95
CA ASN A 128 3.24 -6.77 -8.85
C ASN A 128 4.39 -6.22 -9.70
N VAL A 129 5.49 -6.96 -9.78
CA VAL A 129 6.72 -6.59 -10.48
C VAL A 129 6.94 -7.54 -11.64
N PHE A 130 6.97 -6.96 -12.84
CA PHE A 130 7.19 -7.68 -14.08
C PHE A 130 8.68 -7.62 -14.47
N PRO A 131 9.21 -8.67 -15.11
CA PRO A 131 10.60 -8.68 -15.59
C PRO A 131 10.88 -7.62 -16.65
#